data_AF-A0A1C3JJ58-F1
#
_entry.id   AF-A0A1C3JJ58-F1
#
_cell.length_a   1.000
_cell.length_b   1.000
_cell.length_c   1.000
_cell.angle_alpha   90.00
_cell.angle_beta   90.00
_cell.angle_gamma   90.00
#
_symmetry.space_group_name_H-M   'P 1'
#
loop_
_entity.id
_entity.type
_entity.pdbx_description
1 polymer ?
#
loop_
_entity_poly.entity_id
_entity_poly.type
_entity_poly.pdbx_seq_one_letter_code
_entity_poly.pdbx_strand_id
1 'polypeptide(L)'
;MRIEPAIYQDAILPEHQGNPLIEALPAKKTWESVMEVFSNYPDYSEEISEHPDPLVRDEYLNRIEEIRQPLTDYEACFRAVERAIKKGYSAKNPLSPTTEQYLHYIVDEKPDIEPRTGFFQPKGDGLTLIGESGVGKTSMVEQVLNYFPNVIEHELYQGQLLELREQVVWIKVDCPSSSSVRDLCEEILSTLDLTLDREKTKPAGTIGALVRQLEQCMKSCFIGMLVIDEMQNLKFTRTGGENNLLRFLHRLMNKLGVPLFFVANPPFDESLFKELKAARRAESCYHHTMSVLERNSASWNAFVEQPVFFKVVVIICLLIKQLLFLDLGERHQQAHSS
;
A
#
# COMPACT_ATOMS: atom_id res chain seq x y z
N MET A 1 -12.07 2.50 -5.32
CA MET A 1 -12.07 1.04 -5.43
C MET A 1 -11.82 0.66 -6.88
N ARG A 2 -10.79 -0.13 -7.20
CA ARG A 2 -10.57 -0.65 -8.56
C ARG A 2 -10.79 -2.16 -8.58
N ILE A 3 -11.90 -2.58 -9.18
CA ILE A 3 -12.26 -3.98 -9.40
C ILE A 3 -12.05 -4.26 -10.89
N GLU A 4 -11.29 -5.29 -11.23
CA GLU A 4 -10.96 -5.63 -12.62
C GLU A 4 -11.21 -7.11 -12.89
N PRO A 5 -11.70 -7.49 -14.09
CA PRO A 5 -11.79 -8.90 -14.46
C PRO A 5 -10.39 -9.49 -14.64
N ALA A 6 -10.23 -10.77 -14.31
CA ALA A 6 -8.97 -11.48 -14.41
C ALA A 6 -8.51 -11.59 -15.86
N ILE A 7 -7.28 -11.14 -16.12
CA ILE A 7 -6.55 -11.38 -17.37
C ILE A 7 -5.34 -12.24 -17.03
N TYR A 8 -5.41 -13.52 -17.37
CA TYR A 8 -4.38 -14.49 -17.01
C TYR A 8 -3.20 -14.46 -17.98
N GLN A 9 -2.00 -14.45 -17.44
CA GLN A 9 -0.74 -14.54 -18.18
C GLN A 9 0.21 -15.52 -17.49
N ASP A 10 0.97 -16.27 -18.28
CA ASP A 10 1.89 -17.27 -17.73
C ASP A 10 2.86 -16.65 -16.72
N ALA A 11 2.96 -17.27 -15.54
CA ALA A 11 3.90 -16.83 -14.53
C ALA A 11 5.35 -17.05 -14.98
N ILE A 12 6.23 -16.10 -14.64
CA ILE A 12 7.67 -16.15 -14.96
C ILE A 12 8.35 -17.37 -14.30
N LEU A 13 7.96 -17.68 -13.06
CA LEU A 13 8.52 -18.81 -12.32
C LEU A 13 7.70 -20.07 -12.62
N PRO A 14 8.34 -21.20 -13.00
CA PRO A 14 7.63 -22.45 -13.28
C PRO A 14 6.75 -22.92 -12.13
N GLU A 15 7.20 -22.76 -10.87
CA GLU A 15 6.43 -23.14 -9.68
C GLU A 15 5.18 -22.28 -9.43
N HIS A 16 5.05 -21.13 -10.11
CA HIS A 16 3.88 -20.26 -10.03
C HIS A 16 2.91 -20.48 -11.19
N GLN A 17 3.31 -21.23 -12.22
CA GLN A 17 2.44 -21.52 -13.35
C GLN A 17 1.27 -22.42 -12.92
N GLY A 18 0.10 -22.20 -13.50
CA GLY A 18 -1.11 -22.91 -13.07
C GLY A 18 -1.74 -22.35 -11.79
N ASN A 19 -1.30 -21.17 -11.32
CA ASN A 19 -1.90 -20.48 -10.17
C ASN A 19 -2.69 -19.23 -10.62
N PRO A 20 -4.04 -19.31 -10.67
CA PRO A 20 -4.88 -18.20 -11.08
C PRO A 20 -4.63 -16.88 -10.32
N LEU A 21 -4.28 -16.96 -9.03
CA LEU A 21 -4.05 -15.79 -8.18
C LEU A 21 -2.78 -15.02 -8.55
N ILE A 22 -1.78 -15.70 -9.13
CA ILE A 22 -0.52 -15.07 -9.54
C ILE A 22 -0.61 -14.62 -10.99
N GLU A 23 -1.19 -15.46 -11.85
CA GLU A 23 -1.28 -15.22 -13.28
C GLU A 23 -2.25 -14.08 -13.65
N ALA A 24 -3.21 -13.77 -12.78
CA ALA A 24 -4.10 -12.63 -12.97
C ALA A 24 -3.52 -11.29 -12.50
N LEU A 25 -2.37 -11.29 -11.81
CA LEU A 25 -1.72 -10.04 -11.39
C LEU A 25 -1.14 -9.30 -12.62
N PRO A 26 -1.00 -7.96 -12.55
CA PRO A 26 -0.32 -7.19 -13.59
C PRO A 26 1.04 -7.79 -13.98
N ALA A 27 1.26 -7.86 -15.29
CA ALA A 27 2.50 -8.36 -15.87
C ALA A 27 3.71 -7.61 -15.31
N LYS A 28 4.82 -8.32 -15.12
CA LYS A 28 6.05 -7.69 -14.64
C LYS A 28 6.60 -6.74 -15.72
N LYS A 29 6.59 -5.44 -15.44
CA LYS A 29 7.17 -4.41 -16.32
C LYS A 29 8.55 -3.96 -15.82
N THR A 30 9.32 -3.36 -16.73
CA THR A 30 10.58 -2.67 -16.39
C THR A 30 10.30 -1.47 -15.47
N TRP A 31 11.33 -0.98 -14.77
CA TRP A 31 11.13 0.14 -13.86
C TRP A 31 10.70 1.41 -14.60
N GLU A 32 11.22 1.65 -15.81
CA GLU A 32 10.89 2.81 -16.63
C GLU A 32 9.38 2.87 -16.94
N SER A 33 8.79 1.75 -17.36
CA SER A 33 7.35 1.69 -17.64
C SER A 33 6.49 1.82 -16.37
N VAL A 34 6.99 1.36 -15.22
CA VAL A 34 6.29 1.57 -13.93
C VAL A 34 6.38 3.04 -13.51
N MET A 35 7.54 3.66 -13.69
CA MET A 35 7.79 5.06 -13.37
C MET A 35 6.91 6.00 -14.20
N GLU A 36 6.68 5.68 -15.48
CA GLU A 36 5.71 6.41 -16.31
C GLU A 36 4.29 6.37 -15.73
N VAL A 37 3.85 5.23 -15.18
CA VAL A 37 2.53 5.08 -14.55
C VAL A 37 2.44 5.87 -13.24
N PHE A 38 3.53 5.96 -12.47
CA PHE A 38 3.56 6.72 -11.22
C PHE A 38 3.72 8.22 -11.44
N SER A 39 4.19 8.61 -12.62
CA SER A 39 4.39 10.00 -12.96
C SER A 39 3.08 10.64 -13.41
N ASN A 40 2.84 11.87 -12.96
CA ASN A 40 1.78 12.71 -13.52
C ASN A 40 2.33 14.12 -13.69
N TYR A 41 2.37 14.59 -14.93
CA TYR A 41 2.81 15.93 -15.27
C TYR A 41 1.69 16.64 -16.01
N PRO A 42 0.99 17.59 -15.38
CA PRO A 42 -0.07 18.34 -16.02
C PRO A 42 0.49 19.12 -17.22
N ASP A 43 -0.30 19.20 -18.28
CA ASP A 43 0.04 19.96 -19.48
C ASP A 43 0.39 21.41 -19.15
N TYR A 44 1.60 21.79 -19.52
CA TYR A 44 2.09 23.17 -19.40
C TYR A 44 1.64 23.99 -20.62
N SER A 45 1.13 25.18 -20.37
CA SER A 45 0.81 26.18 -21.40
C SER A 45 1.41 27.53 -21.03
N GLU A 46 2.18 28.11 -21.95
CA GLU A 46 2.77 29.44 -21.79
C GLU A 46 1.68 30.52 -21.71
N GLU A 47 0.61 30.39 -22.49
CA GLU A 47 -0.54 31.32 -22.51
C GLU A 47 -1.20 31.46 -21.13
N ILE A 48 -1.17 30.38 -20.36
CA ILE A 48 -1.73 30.32 -19.01
C ILE A 48 -0.76 30.94 -18.00
N SER A 49 0.53 30.59 -18.08
CA SER A 49 1.55 31.14 -17.18
C SER A 49 1.69 32.65 -17.32
N GLU A 50 1.52 33.16 -18.54
CA GLU A 50 1.61 34.59 -18.88
C GLU A 50 0.24 35.28 -18.92
N HIS A 51 -0.83 34.60 -18.48
CA HIS A 51 -2.18 35.15 -18.53
C HIS A 51 -2.24 36.50 -17.78
N PRO A 52 -2.82 37.56 -18.38
CA PRO A 52 -2.77 38.90 -17.82
C PRO A 52 -3.52 39.00 -16.48
N ASP A 53 -4.60 38.24 -16.31
CA ASP A 53 -5.38 38.18 -15.06
C ASP A 53 -4.64 37.33 -13.99
N PRO A 54 -4.26 37.90 -12.84
CA PRO A 54 -3.70 37.15 -11.70
C PRO A 54 -4.63 36.07 -11.14
N LEU A 55 -5.96 36.28 -11.14
CA LEU A 55 -6.91 35.32 -10.56
C LEU A 55 -7.02 34.05 -11.41
N VAL A 56 -6.93 34.20 -12.73
CA VAL A 56 -6.88 33.04 -13.63
C VAL A 56 -5.61 32.22 -13.36
N ARG A 57 -4.46 32.87 -13.13
CA ARG A 57 -3.20 32.18 -12.81
C ARG A 57 -3.23 31.47 -11.46
N ASP A 58 -3.92 32.04 -10.47
CA ASP A 58 -4.12 31.44 -9.15
C ASP A 58 -4.85 30.09 -9.25
N GLU A 59 -5.89 30.01 -10.08
CA GLU A 59 -6.64 28.77 -10.30
C GLU A 59 -5.75 27.63 -10.84
N TYR A 60 -4.70 27.95 -11.61
CA TYR A 60 -3.77 26.96 -12.13
C TYR A 60 -2.81 26.40 -11.06
N LEU A 61 -2.70 27.04 -9.89
CA LEU A 61 -1.91 26.51 -8.78
C LEU A 61 -2.48 25.20 -8.23
N ASN A 62 -3.79 24.98 -8.38
CA ASN A 62 -4.43 23.72 -8.02
C ASN A 62 -3.81 22.53 -8.78
N ARG A 63 -3.26 22.74 -9.99
CA ARG A 63 -2.59 21.68 -10.77
C ARG A 63 -1.22 21.30 -10.21
N ILE A 64 -0.61 22.11 -9.35
CA ILE A 64 0.66 21.75 -8.69
C ILE A 64 0.45 20.51 -7.81
N GLU A 65 -0.72 20.38 -7.19
CA GLU A 65 -1.09 19.21 -6.38
C GLU A 65 -1.21 17.92 -7.21
N GLU A 66 -1.43 18.04 -8.52
CA GLU A 66 -1.52 16.91 -9.45
C GLU A 66 -0.13 16.36 -9.80
N ILE A 67 0.94 17.13 -9.61
CA ILE A 67 2.29 16.75 -10.01
C ILE A 67 2.78 15.58 -9.17
N ARG A 68 3.12 14.48 -9.84
CA ARG A 68 3.71 13.31 -9.22
C ARG A 68 5.02 12.98 -9.91
N GLN A 69 6.12 13.08 -9.16
CA GLN A 69 7.45 12.66 -9.58
C GLN A 69 7.89 11.51 -8.66
N PRO A 70 7.99 10.27 -9.18
CA PRO A 70 8.49 9.14 -8.40
C PRO A 70 9.94 9.40 -8.00
N LEU A 71 10.26 9.14 -6.73
CA LEU A 71 11.62 9.23 -6.19
C LEU A 71 12.32 7.86 -6.30
N THR A 72 13.65 7.84 -6.09
CA THR A 72 14.46 6.61 -6.14
C THR A 72 13.94 5.49 -5.24
N ASP A 73 13.35 5.85 -4.10
CA ASP A 73 12.88 4.90 -3.09
C ASP A 73 11.63 4.13 -3.54
N TYR A 74 10.90 4.65 -4.54
CA TYR A 74 9.70 4.01 -5.06
C TYR A 74 10.01 2.66 -5.70
N GLU A 75 11.15 2.52 -6.38
CA GLU A 75 11.48 1.26 -7.04
C GLU A 75 11.63 0.13 -6.01
N ALA A 76 12.44 0.37 -4.97
CA ALA A 76 12.69 -0.62 -3.94
C ALA A 76 11.39 -1.01 -3.22
N CYS A 77 10.55 -0.02 -2.88
CA CYS A 77 9.24 -0.24 -2.28
C CYS A 77 8.32 -1.05 -3.21
N PHE A 78 8.16 -0.63 -4.46
CA PHE A 78 7.33 -1.30 -5.46
C PHE A 78 7.75 -2.75 -5.67
N ARG A 79 9.05 -3.01 -5.85
CA ARG A 79 9.57 -4.37 -6.04
C ARG A 79 9.43 -5.21 -4.78
N ALA A 80 9.45 -4.61 -3.58
CA ALA A 80 9.17 -5.31 -2.35
C ALA A 80 7.69 -5.71 -2.26
N VAL A 81 6.76 -4.79 -2.53
CA VAL A 81 5.31 -5.05 -2.54
C VAL A 81 4.96 -6.12 -3.59
N GLU A 82 5.46 -5.98 -4.82
CA GLU A 82 5.24 -6.95 -5.91
C GLU A 82 5.67 -8.37 -5.50
N ARG A 83 6.87 -8.50 -4.89
CA ARG A 83 7.39 -9.78 -4.42
C ARG A 83 6.58 -10.34 -3.26
N ALA A 84 6.18 -9.49 -2.32
CA ALA A 84 5.45 -9.90 -1.12
C ALA A 84 4.06 -10.45 -1.47
N ILE A 85 3.32 -9.78 -2.35
CA ILE A 85 2.01 -10.24 -2.85
C ILE A 85 2.17 -11.60 -3.54
N LYS A 86 3.08 -11.72 -4.52
CA LYS A 86 3.33 -12.98 -5.24
C LYS A 86 3.77 -14.11 -4.30
N LYS A 87 4.63 -13.81 -3.32
CA LYS A 87 5.08 -14.78 -2.30
C LYS A 87 3.91 -15.23 -1.42
N GLY A 88 3.04 -14.32 -1.01
CA GLY A 88 1.82 -14.63 -0.25
C GLY A 88 0.84 -15.54 -1.01
N TYR A 89 0.72 -15.34 -2.32
CA TYR A 89 -0.08 -16.20 -3.20
C TYR A 89 0.60 -17.50 -3.60
N SER A 90 1.93 -17.59 -3.59
CA SER A 90 2.62 -18.85 -3.95
C SER A 90 2.32 -20.02 -3.01
N ALA A 91 1.75 -19.76 -1.82
CA ALA A 91 1.28 -20.79 -0.90
C ALA A 91 -0.21 -21.16 -1.12
N LYS A 92 -0.92 -20.42 -1.98
CA LYS A 92 -2.36 -20.50 -2.20
C LYS A 92 -2.61 -20.69 -3.69
N ASN A 93 -3.03 -21.88 -4.10
CA ASN A 93 -3.53 -22.14 -5.44
C ASN A 93 -4.96 -22.65 -5.33
N PRO A 94 -5.98 -21.90 -5.79
CA PRO A 94 -7.38 -22.32 -5.73
C PRO A 94 -7.68 -23.71 -6.30
N LEU A 95 -6.84 -24.22 -7.19
CA LEU A 95 -6.96 -25.55 -7.82
C LEU A 95 -6.25 -26.67 -7.03
N SER A 96 -5.62 -26.34 -5.91
CA SER A 96 -4.85 -27.30 -5.10
C SER A 96 -5.64 -27.79 -3.88
N PRO A 97 -5.59 -29.08 -3.56
CA PRO A 97 -6.21 -29.62 -2.34
C PRO A 97 -5.67 -28.99 -1.05
N THR A 98 -4.40 -28.55 -1.04
CA THR A 98 -3.83 -27.80 0.10
C THR A 98 -4.57 -26.50 0.36
N THR A 99 -5.00 -25.79 -0.68
CA THR A 99 -5.72 -24.52 -0.55
C THR A 99 -7.17 -24.75 -0.18
N GLU A 100 -7.81 -25.78 -0.74
CA GLU A 100 -9.13 -26.23 -0.32
C GLU A 100 -9.15 -26.55 1.18
N GLN A 101 -8.17 -27.32 1.67
CA GLN A 101 -7.99 -27.56 3.10
C GLN A 101 -7.82 -26.24 3.88
N TYR A 102 -6.93 -25.36 3.40
CA TYR A 102 -6.72 -24.07 4.03
C TYR A 102 -8.03 -23.32 4.18
N LEU A 103 -8.88 -23.25 3.16
CA LEU A 103 -10.18 -22.58 3.20
C LEU A 103 -11.15 -23.22 4.21
N HIS A 104 -11.27 -24.55 4.25
CA HIS A 104 -12.29 -25.23 5.05
C HIS A 104 -11.97 -25.34 6.54
N TYR A 105 -10.69 -25.44 6.93
CA TYR A 105 -10.31 -25.64 8.32
C TYR A 105 -10.05 -24.33 9.06
N ILE A 106 -10.26 -24.35 10.37
CA ILE A 106 -9.79 -23.25 11.23
C ILE A 106 -8.26 -23.30 11.23
N VAL A 107 -7.64 -22.13 11.33
CA VAL A 107 -6.19 -21.91 11.26
C VAL A 107 -5.35 -22.80 12.20
N ASP A 108 -5.93 -23.20 13.34
CA ASP A 108 -5.27 -24.02 14.36
C ASP A 108 -5.63 -25.51 14.28
N GLU A 109 -6.48 -25.91 13.33
CA GLU A 109 -6.90 -27.29 13.11
C GLU A 109 -6.15 -27.89 11.92
N LYS A 110 -5.71 -29.14 12.07
CA LYS A 110 -5.15 -29.93 10.97
C LYS A 110 -6.00 -31.19 10.81
N PRO A 111 -6.43 -31.53 9.58
CA PRO A 111 -7.04 -32.82 9.33
C PRO A 111 -6.04 -33.94 9.60
N ASP A 112 -6.56 -35.10 9.97
CA ASP A 112 -5.76 -36.32 10.15
C ASP A 112 -5.13 -36.80 8.83
N ILE A 113 -5.76 -36.44 7.70
CA ILE A 113 -5.33 -36.82 6.36
C ILE A 113 -4.61 -35.64 5.70
N GLU A 114 -3.35 -35.84 5.35
CA GLU A 114 -2.56 -34.86 4.61
C GLU A 114 -3.02 -34.78 3.14
N PRO A 115 -3.21 -33.57 2.56
CA PRO A 115 -3.51 -33.42 1.14
C PRO A 115 -2.37 -33.95 0.28
N ARG A 116 -2.68 -34.39 -0.95
CA ARG A 116 -1.68 -34.86 -1.92
C ARG A 116 -0.56 -33.83 -2.23
N THR A 117 -0.85 -32.55 -2.07
CA THR A 117 0.08 -31.43 -2.29
C THR A 117 0.75 -30.95 -0.99
N GLY A 118 0.58 -31.68 0.11
CA GLY A 118 1.13 -31.38 1.43
C GLY A 118 0.31 -30.38 2.24
N PHE A 119 0.66 -30.22 3.50
CA PHE A 119 0.02 -29.20 4.36
C PHE A 119 0.35 -27.76 3.94
N PHE A 120 -0.58 -26.85 4.21
CA PHE A 120 -0.38 -25.42 3.95
C PHE A 120 0.84 -24.88 4.70
N GLN A 121 1.71 -24.18 3.96
CA GLN A 121 2.91 -23.53 4.50
C GLN A 121 2.77 -22.01 4.34
N PRO A 122 2.53 -21.26 5.43
CA PRO A 122 2.29 -19.82 5.38
C PRO A 122 3.50 -19.01 4.87
N LYS A 123 3.34 -18.21 3.82
CA LYS A 123 4.43 -17.43 3.18
C LYS A 123 4.37 -15.89 3.33
N GLY A 124 3.45 -15.33 4.11
CA GLY A 124 3.27 -13.86 4.28
C GLY A 124 4.49 -13.03 4.72
N ASP A 125 4.90 -12.01 3.99
CA ASP A 125 6.09 -11.22 4.36
C ASP A 125 5.83 -10.06 5.33
N GLY A 126 6.89 -9.50 5.92
CA GLY A 126 6.83 -8.21 6.61
C GLY A 126 7.45 -7.11 5.75
N LEU A 127 6.88 -5.91 5.74
CA LEU A 127 7.45 -4.72 5.13
C LEU A 127 7.29 -3.55 6.10
N THR A 128 8.24 -2.63 6.09
CA THR A 128 8.20 -1.47 6.98
C THR A 128 8.75 -0.22 6.31
N LEU A 129 8.00 0.85 6.42
CA LEU A 129 8.36 2.19 5.97
C LEU A 129 8.22 3.16 7.15
N ILE A 130 9.32 3.77 7.57
CA ILE A 130 9.37 4.74 8.67
C ILE A 130 9.77 6.09 8.11
N GLY A 131 9.26 7.19 8.67
CA GLY A 131 9.73 8.54 8.32
C GLY A 131 8.87 9.62 8.95
N GLU A 132 9.37 10.84 9.04
CA GLU A 132 8.65 11.94 9.69
C GLU A 132 7.31 12.27 9.00
N SER A 133 6.41 12.96 9.71
CA SER A 133 5.15 13.41 9.10
C SER A 133 5.43 14.37 7.94
N GLY A 134 4.66 14.28 6.86
CA GLY A 134 4.81 15.16 5.69
C GLY A 134 5.92 14.77 4.70
N VAL A 135 6.73 13.74 4.96
CA VAL A 135 7.78 13.31 3.99
C VAL A 135 7.23 12.58 2.76
N GLY A 136 5.93 12.28 2.71
CA GLY A 136 5.25 11.68 1.56
C GLY A 136 5.06 10.15 1.61
N LYS A 137 5.18 9.52 2.79
CA LYS A 137 5.07 8.05 2.95
C LYS A 137 3.75 7.49 2.44
N THR A 138 2.65 8.03 2.96
CA THR A 138 1.27 7.63 2.61
C THR A 138 1.04 7.79 1.10
N SER A 139 1.49 8.90 0.50
CA SER A 139 1.39 9.14 -0.94
C SER A 139 2.20 8.13 -1.76
N MET A 140 3.44 7.83 -1.35
CA MET A 140 4.26 6.80 -2.01
C MET A 140 3.59 5.43 -1.95
N VAL A 141 3.12 5.03 -0.76
CA VAL A 141 2.48 3.73 -0.55
C VAL A 141 1.21 3.61 -1.37
N GLU A 142 0.36 4.64 -1.39
CA GLU A 142 -0.85 4.66 -2.21
C GLU A 142 -0.54 4.58 -3.70
N GLN A 143 0.47 5.30 -4.20
CA GLN A 143 0.88 5.19 -5.60
C GLN A 143 1.37 3.79 -5.97
N VAL A 144 2.21 3.21 -5.11
CA VAL A 144 2.72 1.84 -5.28
C VAL A 144 1.59 0.81 -5.27
N LEU A 145 0.65 0.92 -4.33
CA LEU A 145 -0.48 0.00 -4.19
C LEU A 145 -1.47 0.15 -5.35
N ASN A 146 -1.80 1.39 -5.75
CA ASN A 146 -2.70 1.70 -6.86
C ASN A 146 -2.17 1.24 -8.22
N TYR A 147 -0.91 0.79 -8.34
CA TYR A 147 -0.47 0.03 -9.51
C TYR A 147 -1.31 -1.24 -9.71
N PHE A 148 -1.59 -1.93 -8.61
CA PHE A 148 -2.34 -3.17 -8.58
C PHE A 148 -3.84 -2.87 -8.39
N PRO A 149 -4.75 -3.63 -9.03
CA PRO A 149 -6.17 -3.51 -8.72
C PRO A 149 -6.41 -3.87 -7.25
N ASN A 150 -7.49 -3.37 -6.65
CA ASN A 150 -7.85 -3.77 -5.29
C ASN A 150 -8.39 -5.20 -5.29
N VAL A 151 -9.28 -5.49 -6.25
CA VAL A 151 -9.92 -6.80 -6.41
C VAL A 151 -9.81 -7.25 -7.85
N ILE A 152 -9.52 -8.53 -8.03
CA ILE A 152 -9.56 -9.23 -9.31
C ILE A 152 -10.73 -10.20 -9.30
N GLU A 153 -11.62 -10.08 -10.28
CA GLU A 153 -12.77 -10.97 -10.43
C GLU A 153 -12.44 -12.13 -11.37
N HIS A 154 -12.67 -13.35 -10.89
CA HIS A 154 -12.41 -14.58 -11.62
C HIS A 154 -13.71 -15.24 -12.09
N GLU A 155 -13.69 -15.73 -13.31
CA GLU A 155 -14.78 -16.54 -13.86
C GLU A 155 -14.26 -17.87 -14.41
N LEU A 156 -13.47 -17.82 -15.49
CA LEU A 156 -12.97 -18.99 -16.19
C LEU A 156 -11.45 -18.96 -16.23
N TYR A 157 -10.82 -20.03 -15.77
CA TYR A 157 -9.39 -20.25 -15.89
C TYR A 157 -9.12 -21.49 -16.72
N GLN A 158 -8.36 -21.34 -17.81
CA GLN A 158 -8.08 -22.43 -18.76
C GLN A 158 -9.35 -23.18 -19.24
N GLY A 159 -10.46 -22.45 -19.39
CA GLY A 159 -11.75 -23.01 -19.83
C GLY A 159 -12.57 -23.71 -18.74
N GLN A 160 -12.12 -23.71 -17.48
CA GLN A 160 -12.84 -24.27 -16.34
C GLN A 160 -13.37 -23.16 -15.43
N LEU A 161 -14.58 -23.34 -14.90
CA LEU A 161 -15.16 -22.41 -13.93
C LEU A 161 -14.36 -22.48 -12.63
N LEU A 162 -13.91 -21.32 -12.15
CA LEU A 162 -13.30 -21.21 -10.83
C LEU A 162 -14.38 -21.08 -9.75
N GLU A 163 -14.22 -21.82 -8.66
CA GLU A 163 -15.04 -21.64 -7.45
C GLU A 163 -14.74 -20.30 -6.77
N LEU A 164 -13.50 -19.85 -6.88
CA LEU A 164 -13.08 -18.51 -6.50
C LEU A 164 -13.71 -17.48 -7.44
N ARG A 165 -14.37 -16.48 -6.85
CA ARG A 165 -14.93 -15.32 -7.57
C ARG A 165 -14.11 -14.06 -7.40
N GLU A 166 -13.62 -13.78 -6.20
CA GLU A 166 -12.99 -12.50 -5.87
C GLU A 166 -11.64 -12.72 -5.20
N GLN A 167 -10.60 -12.12 -5.77
CA GLN A 167 -9.25 -12.06 -5.21
C GLN A 167 -8.95 -10.63 -4.76
N VAL A 168 -8.77 -10.42 -3.46
CA VAL A 168 -8.33 -9.13 -2.91
C VAL A 168 -6.82 -9.04 -2.99
N VAL A 169 -6.27 -8.17 -3.83
CA VAL A 169 -4.81 -8.03 -3.98
C VAL A 169 -4.21 -7.29 -2.79
N TRP A 170 -4.85 -6.22 -2.34
CA TRP A 170 -4.42 -5.45 -1.18
C TRP A 170 -5.56 -4.67 -0.55
N ILE A 171 -5.46 -4.44 0.76
CA ILE A 171 -6.22 -3.42 1.49
C ILE A 171 -5.28 -2.58 2.33
N LYS A 172 -5.68 -1.34 2.59
CA LYS A 172 -4.98 -0.42 3.49
C LYS A 172 -5.95 0.01 4.58
N VAL A 173 -5.50 -0.04 5.83
CA VAL A 173 -6.22 0.48 6.99
C VAL A 173 -5.33 1.42 7.78
N ASP A 174 -5.92 2.41 8.42
CA ASP A 174 -5.21 3.25 9.38
C ASP A 174 -5.30 2.61 10.76
N CYS A 175 -4.19 2.58 11.48
CA CYS A 175 -4.17 2.00 12.81
C CYS A 175 -5.00 2.87 13.78
N PRO A 176 -6.02 2.30 14.45
CA PRO A 176 -6.88 3.06 15.35
C PRO A 176 -6.12 3.57 16.58
N SER A 177 -6.52 4.76 17.06
CA SER A 177 -5.87 5.46 18.18
C SER A 177 -6.05 4.78 19.54
N SER A 178 -7.04 3.89 19.66
CA SER A 178 -7.37 3.12 20.87
C SER A 178 -6.42 1.94 21.10
N SER A 179 -5.49 1.63 20.20
CA SER A 179 -4.49 0.54 20.30
C SER A 179 -5.07 -0.86 20.59
N SER A 180 -6.36 -1.07 20.35
CA SER A 180 -7.04 -2.31 20.69
C SER A 180 -7.10 -3.26 19.49
N VAL A 181 -6.94 -4.57 19.76
CA VAL A 181 -7.08 -5.62 18.73
C VAL A 181 -8.49 -5.60 18.12
N ARG A 182 -9.49 -5.28 18.94
CA ARG A 182 -10.88 -5.24 18.51
C ARG A 182 -11.07 -4.18 17.43
N ASP A 183 -10.62 -2.96 17.69
CA ASP A 183 -10.84 -1.83 16.79
C ASP A 183 -10.11 -2.04 15.46
N LEU A 184 -8.88 -2.58 15.51
CA LEU A 184 -8.16 -2.94 14.28
C LEU A 184 -8.88 -4.05 13.50
N CYS A 185 -9.42 -5.07 14.18
CA CYS A 185 -10.19 -6.11 13.50
C CYS A 185 -11.48 -5.56 12.87
N GLU A 186 -12.18 -4.65 13.55
CA GLU A 186 -13.40 -4.02 13.02
C GLU A 186 -13.07 -3.12 11.82
N GLU A 187 -11.95 -2.39 11.85
CA GLU A 187 -11.47 -1.56 10.74
C GLU A 187 -11.10 -2.41 9.51
N ILE A 188 -10.35 -3.49 9.70
CA ILE A 188 -9.99 -4.43 8.62
C ILE A 188 -11.25 -5.08 8.04
N LEU A 189 -12.18 -5.53 8.89
CA LEU A 189 -13.42 -6.15 8.43
C LEU A 189 -14.29 -5.17 7.63
N SER A 190 -14.45 -3.95 8.13
CA SER A 190 -15.19 -2.89 7.42
C SER A 190 -14.53 -2.53 6.09
N THR A 191 -13.20 -2.46 6.05
CA THR A 191 -12.45 -2.17 4.82
C THR A 191 -12.57 -3.31 3.82
N LEU A 192 -12.57 -4.57 4.26
CA LEU A 192 -12.83 -5.73 3.41
C LEU A 192 -14.24 -5.71 2.82
N ASP A 193 -15.25 -5.40 3.62
CA ASP A 193 -16.63 -5.31 3.13
C ASP A 193 -16.76 -4.22 2.07
N LEU A 194 -16.19 -3.03 2.31
CA LEU A 194 -16.13 -1.95 1.32
C LEU A 194 -15.33 -2.37 0.07
N THR A 195 -14.26 -3.14 0.27
CA THR A 195 -13.37 -3.58 -0.80
C THR A 195 -14.06 -4.48 -1.80
N LEU A 196 -14.92 -5.35 -1.28
CA LEU A 196 -15.63 -6.39 -2.01
C LEU A 196 -17.05 -5.95 -2.38
N ASP A 197 -17.41 -4.68 -2.19
CA ASP A 197 -18.76 -4.14 -2.40
C ASP A 197 -19.85 -4.97 -1.70
N ARG A 198 -19.57 -5.39 -0.45
CA ARG A 198 -20.47 -6.23 0.36
C ARG A 198 -21.22 -5.40 1.39
N GLU A 199 -22.37 -5.90 1.81
CA GLU A 199 -23.06 -5.36 2.98
C GLU A 199 -22.17 -5.44 4.23
N LYS A 200 -22.28 -4.43 5.08
CA LYS A 200 -21.48 -4.34 6.30
C LYS A 200 -21.69 -5.57 7.19
N THR A 201 -20.64 -6.34 7.37
CA THR A 201 -20.61 -7.52 8.22
C THR A 201 -20.75 -7.09 9.68
N LYS A 202 -21.69 -7.71 10.40
CA LYS A 202 -21.83 -7.49 11.84
C LYS A 202 -20.62 -8.10 12.58
N PRO A 203 -19.84 -7.30 13.34
CA PRO A 203 -18.71 -7.82 14.12
C PRO A 203 -19.17 -8.79 15.20
N ALA A 204 -18.45 -9.88 15.39
CA ALA A 204 -18.72 -10.82 16.48
C ALA A 204 -18.59 -10.16 17.87
N GLY A 205 -19.32 -10.71 18.84
CA GLY A 205 -19.40 -10.13 20.19
C GLY A 205 -18.09 -10.20 20.97
N THR A 206 -17.33 -11.28 20.84
CA THR A 206 -16.05 -11.48 21.55
C THR A 206 -14.85 -11.28 20.61
N ILE A 207 -13.72 -10.83 21.15
CA ILE A 207 -12.48 -10.61 20.38
C ILE A 207 -12.04 -11.91 19.68
N GLY A 208 -12.06 -13.04 20.37
CA GLY A 208 -11.68 -14.33 19.78
C GLY A 208 -12.58 -14.76 18.63
N ALA A 209 -13.90 -14.52 18.73
CA ALA A 209 -14.83 -14.80 17.64
C ALA A 209 -14.64 -13.82 16.47
N LEU A 210 -14.34 -12.55 16.76
CA LEU A 210 -14.09 -11.52 15.75
C LEU A 210 -12.81 -11.82 14.96
N VAL A 211 -11.73 -12.23 15.64
CA VAL A 211 -10.50 -12.66 14.97
C VAL A 211 -10.80 -13.85 14.05
N ARG A 212 -11.52 -14.88 14.52
CA ARG A 212 -11.88 -16.03 13.67
C ARG A 212 -12.75 -15.62 12.47
N GLN A 213 -13.70 -14.71 12.66
CA GLN A 213 -14.56 -14.18 11.61
C GLN A 213 -13.71 -13.46 10.55
N LEU A 214 -12.81 -12.57 10.98
CA LEU A 214 -11.89 -11.87 10.10
C LEU A 214 -10.98 -12.83 9.33
N GLU A 215 -10.45 -13.85 10.01
CA GLU A 215 -9.60 -14.86 9.36
C GLU A 215 -10.34 -15.60 8.25
N GLN A 216 -11.59 -16.03 8.50
CA GLN A 216 -12.38 -16.69 7.45
C GLN A 216 -12.68 -15.76 6.28
N CYS A 217 -12.95 -14.48 6.54
CA CYS A 217 -13.14 -13.49 5.48
C CYS A 217 -11.86 -13.29 4.64
N MET A 218 -10.71 -13.08 5.29
CA MET A 218 -9.41 -12.93 4.63
C MET A 218 -9.02 -14.16 3.80
N LYS A 219 -9.37 -15.36 4.28
CA LYS A 219 -9.14 -16.62 3.58
C LYS A 219 -10.00 -16.71 2.32
N SER A 220 -11.31 -16.47 2.44
CA SER A 220 -12.27 -16.65 1.35
C SER A 220 -12.07 -15.65 0.21
N CYS A 221 -11.62 -14.43 0.50
CA CYS A 221 -11.32 -13.42 -0.50
C CYS A 221 -9.86 -13.45 -0.99
N PHE A 222 -9.05 -14.41 -0.52
CA PHE A 222 -7.63 -14.54 -0.88
C PHE A 222 -6.87 -13.21 -0.78
N ILE A 223 -6.83 -12.61 0.41
CA ILE A 223 -6.09 -11.36 0.60
C ILE A 223 -4.58 -11.53 0.27
N GLY A 224 -4.08 -10.64 -0.59
CA GLY A 224 -2.70 -10.63 -1.06
C GLY A 224 -1.75 -9.82 -0.20
N MET A 225 -2.22 -8.73 0.41
CA MET A 225 -1.46 -7.89 1.35
C MET A 225 -2.40 -7.06 2.24
N LEU A 226 -2.02 -6.89 3.51
CA LEU A 226 -2.63 -5.93 4.43
C LEU A 226 -1.62 -4.83 4.75
N VAL A 227 -1.96 -3.59 4.40
CA VAL A 227 -1.19 -2.40 4.75
C VAL A 227 -1.81 -1.76 5.98
N ILE A 228 -1.00 -1.48 6.99
CA ILE A 228 -1.42 -0.81 8.21
C ILE A 228 -0.62 0.49 8.33
N ASP A 229 -1.28 1.62 8.09
CA ASP A 229 -0.72 2.95 8.22
C ASP A 229 -0.86 3.47 9.66
N GLU A 230 -0.16 4.53 10.00
CA GLU A 230 -0.18 5.16 11.32
C GLU A 230 0.14 4.20 12.48
N MET A 231 1.02 3.21 12.24
CA MET A 231 1.37 2.17 13.23
C MET A 231 1.96 2.71 14.53
N GLN A 232 2.46 3.95 14.54
CA GLN A 232 2.87 4.65 15.77
C GLN A 232 1.72 4.89 16.77
N ASN A 233 0.46 4.84 16.32
CA ASN A 233 -0.70 4.94 17.20
C ASN A 233 -0.82 3.75 18.15
N LEU A 234 -0.10 2.67 17.88
CA LEU A 234 0.02 1.54 18.80
C LEU A 234 0.87 1.92 20.01
N LYS A 235 0.18 2.24 21.09
CA LYS A 235 0.80 2.42 22.41
C LYS A 235 0.92 1.07 23.10
N PHE A 236 2.14 0.57 23.18
CA PHE A 236 2.47 -0.54 24.04
C PHE A 236 2.44 -0.05 25.50
N THR A 237 1.41 -0.46 26.25
CA THR A 237 1.36 -0.24 27.71
C THR A 237 1.95 -1.46 28.42
N ARG A 238 3.10 -1.27 29.10
CA ARG A 238 3.92 -2.31 29.79
C ARG A 238 3.17 -3.26 30.73
N THR A 239 1.88 -3.02 30.94
CA THR A 239 0.89 -3.85 31.63
C THR A 239 0.22 -4.86 30.70
N GLY A 240 0.97 -5.85 30.17
CA GLY A 240 0.45 -7.15 29.70
C GLY A 240 -0.45 -7.22 28.44
N GLY A 241 -1.06 -6.11 27.99
CA GLY A 241 -1.92 -6.04 26.80
C GLY A 241 -1.15 -6.04 25.47
N GLU A 242 0.10 -5.56 25.51
CA GLU A 242 1.10 -5.51 24.42
C GLU A 242 1.23 -6.84 23.66
N ASN A 243 1.07 -7.94 24.39
CA ASN A 243 1.18 -9.28 23.84
C ASN A 243 0.05 -9.65 22.88
N ASN A 244 -1.15 -9.07 23.01
CA ASN A 244 -2.31 -9.59 22.27
C ASN A 244 -2.35 -9.12 20.82
N LEU A 245 -2.02 -7.85 20.55
CA LEU A 245 -1.99 -7.33 19.19
C LEU A 245 -0.81 -7.90 18.40
N LEU A 246 0.37 -7.95 19.01
CA LEU A 246 1.53 -8.55 18.38
C LEU A 246 1.25 -10.04 18.06
N ARG A 247 0.63 -10.79 18.98
CA ARG A 247 0.17 -12.16 18.70
C ARG A 247 -0.83 -12.22 17.55
N PHE A 248 -1.74 -11.25 17.44
CA PHE A 248 -2.67 -11.15 16.33
C PHE A 248 -1.95 -10.92 14.99
N LEU A 249 -1.05 -9.95 14.90
CA LEU A 249 -0.25 -9.69 13.69
C LEU A 249 0.63 -10.89 13.31
N HIS A 250 1.27 -11.53 14.30
CA HIS A 250 1.99 -12.78 14.09
C HIS A 250 1.08 -13.89 13.55
N ARG A 251 -0.16 -14.00 14.04
CA ARG A 251 -1.13 -15.00 13.59
C ARG A 251 -1.49 -14.77 12.12
N LEU A 252 -1.79 -13.53 11.70
CA LEU A 252 -2.03 -13.21 10.30
C LEU A 252 -0.85 -13.59 9.39
N MET A 253 0.37 -13.20 9.78
CA MET A 253 1.56 -13.42 8.96
C MET A 253 2.03 -14.88 8.96
N ASN A 254 2.05 -15.53 10.12
CA ASN A 254 2.66 -16.86 10.30
C ASN A 254 1.67 -18.01 10.26
N LYS A 255 0.37 -17.75 10.30
CA LYS A 255 -0.65 -18.79 10.18
C LYS A 255 -1.50 -18.64 8.94
N LEU A 256 -1.95 -17.43 8.61
CA LEU A 256 -2.70 -17.21 7.36
C LEU A 256 -1.77 -16.99 6.16
N GLY A 257 -0.52 -16.61 6.41
CA GLY A 257 0.43 -16.31 5.34
C GLY A 257 0.06 -15.03 4.58
N VAL A 258 -0.49 -14.05 5.28
CA VAL A 258 -0.82 -12.72 4.73
C VAL A 258 0.41 -11.81 4.89
N PRO A 259 0.95 -11.25 3.79
CA PRO A 259 1.95 -10.19 3.87
C PRO A 259 1.41 -8.93 4.57
N LEU A 260 2.21 -8.36 5.47
CA LEU A 260 1.90 -7.15 6.21
C LEU A 260 2.86 -6.03 5.82
N PHE A 261 2.34 -4.84 5.51
CA PHE A 261 3.14 -3.64 5.27
C PHE A 261 2.81 -2.56 6.31
N PHE A 262 3.76 -2.30 7.20
CA PHE A 262 3.65 -1.29 8.24
C PHE A 262 4.18 0.06 7.77
N VAL A 263 3.39 1.11 7.93
CA VAL A 263 3.81 2.50 7.70
C VAL A 263 3.71 3.25 9.02
N ALA A 264 4.78 3.93 9.41
CA ALA A 264 4.86 4.57 10.73
C ALA A 264 5.65 5.89 10.73
N ASN A 265 5.29 6.77 11.66
CA ASN A 265 6.08 7.94 12.03
C ASN A 265 6.95 7.64 13.26
N PRO A 266 8.15 8.22 13.39
CA PRO A 266 8.87 8.25 14.66
C PRO A 266 8.07 8.99 15.75
N PRO A 267 8.12 8.56 17.03
CA PRO A 267 8.78 7.36 17.53
C PRO A 267 7.95 6.10 17.24
N PHE A 268 8.53 5.17 16.48
CA PHE A 268 7.99 3.83 16.27
C PHE A 268 8.89 2.83 17.00
N ASP A 269 8.30 1.87 17.72
CA ASP A 269 9.07 0.86 18.43
C ASP A 269 9.65 -0.17 17.45
N GLU A 270 10.91 0.02 17.07
CA GLU A 270 11.62 -0.90 16.18
C GLU A 270 11.75 -2.32 16.74
N SER A 271 11.60 -2.52 18.06
CA SER A 271 11.63 -3.86 18.65
C SER A 271 10.45 -4.72 18.16
N LEU A 272 9.29 -4.10 17.88
CA LEU A 272 8.13 -4.76 17.31
C LEU A 272 8.46 -5.43 15.97
N PHE A 273 9.13 -4.68 15.09
CA PHE A 273 9.54 -5.18 13.80
C PHE A 273 10.60 -6.27 13.95
N LYS A 274 11.54 -6.13 14.89
CA LYS A 274 12.54 -7.16 15.18
C LYS A 274 11.89 -8.45 15.67
N GLU A 275 10.86 -8.38 16.51
CA GLU A 275 10.11 -9.55 16.99
C GLU A 275 9.32 -10.23 15.87
N LEU A 276 8.62 -9.45 15.03
CA LEU A 276 7.95 -9.95 13.83
C LEU A 276 8.94 -10.61 12.85
N LYS A 277 10.11 -10.00 12.65
CA LYS A 277 11.19 -10.51 11.78
C LYS A 277 11.83 -11.78 12.34
N ALA A 278 12.13 -11.80 13.64
CA ALA A 278 12.73 -12.95 14.32
C ALA A 278 11.86 -14.20 14.20
N ALA A 279 10.54 -14.05 14.25
CA ALA A 279 9.60 -15.16 14.09
C ALA A 279 9.63 -15.83 12.70
N ARG A 280 10.14 -15.15 11.66
CA ARG A 280 10.21 -15.69 10.30
C ARG A 280 11.57 -16.21 9.85
N ARG A 281 12.64 -15.98 10.63
CA ARG A 281 14.02 -16.40 10.26
C ARG A 281 14.39 -16.02 8.81
N ALA A 282 13.87 -14.89 8.31
CA ALA A 282 14.02 -14.45 6.94
C ALA A 282 14.82 -13.14 6.90
N GLU A 283 15.93 -13.14 6.17
CA GLU A 283 16.81 -11.96 6.02
C GLU A 283 16.19 -10.87 5.13
N SER A 284 15.24 -11.23 4.24
CA SER A 284 14.74 -10.37 3.16
C SER A 284 13.45 -9.59 3.48
N CYS A 285 13.45 -8.81 4.56
CA CYS A 285 12.31 -7.95 4.93
C CYS A 285 12.59 -6.52 4.43
N TYR A 286 11.73 -5.92 3.59
CA TYR A 286 11.91 -4.53 3.18
C TYR A 286 11.75 -3.61 4.40
N HIS A 287 12.80 -2.84 4.69
CA HIS A 287 12.82 -1.86 5.75
C HIS A 287 13.48 -0.60 5.21
N HIS A 288 12.73 0.49 5.16
CA HIS A 288 13.21 1.76 4.65
C HIS A 288 12.84 2.89 5.59
N THR A 289 13.80 3.79 5.82
CA THR A 289 13.58 5.03 6.55
C THR A 289 13.61 6.17 5.54
N MET A 290 12.44 6.72 5.27
CA MET A 290 12.25 7.85 4.39
C MET A 290 12.59 9.14 5.14
N SER A 291 13.58 9.87 4.63
CA SER A 291 13.98 11.18 5.13
C SER A 291 13.47 12.29 4.22
N VAL A 292 13.55 13.53 4.71
CA VAL A 292 13.36 14.72 3.88
C VAL A 292 14.40 14.70 2.76
N LEU A 293 14.00 15.13 1.55
CA LEU A 293 14.89 15.28 0.40
C LEU A 293 16.09 16.18 0.73
N GLU A 294 17.27 15.57 0.87
CA GLU A 294 18.51 16.31 1.09
C GLU A 294 18.97 16.99 -0.20
N ARG A 295 19.40 18.24 -0.10
CA ARG A 295 19.94 18.99 -1.25
C ARG A 295 21.13 18.23 -1.85
N ASN A 296 21.15 18.15 -3.17
CA ASN A 296 22.15 17.45 -3.99
C ASN A 296 22.18 15.92 -3.85
N SER A 297 21.22 15.31 -3.16
CA SER A 297 21.02 13.85 -3.21
C SER A 297 20.63 13.39 -4.62
N ALA A 298 20.79 12.09 -4.92
CA ALA A 298 20.34 11.53 -6.21
C ALA A 298 18.85 11.82 -6.46
N SER A 299 18.01 11.69 -5.43
CA SER A 299 16.58 11.98 -5.48
C SER A 299 16.31 13.48 -5.67
N TRP A 300 17.11 14.35 -5.07
CA TRP A 300 17.04 15.80 -5.28
C TRP A 300 17.45 16.16 -6.71
N ASN A 301 18.54 15.62 -7.24
CA ASN A 301 18.97 15.89 -8.61
C ASN A 301 17.96 15.33 -9.60
N ALA A 302 17.43 14.12 -9.38
CA ALA A 302 16.35 13.56 -10.20
C ALA A 302 15.09 14.44 -10.16
N PHE A 303 14.78 15.04 -9.01
CA PHE A 303 13.69 16.00 -8.90
C PHE A 303 14.00 17.31 -9.63
N VAL A 304 15.22 17.85 -9.50
CA VAL A 304 15.62 19.17 -10.01
C VAL A 304 15.93 19.19 -11.52
N GLU A 305 16.54 18.12 -12.04
CA GLU A 305 17.01 18.04 -13.44
C GLU A 305 15.87 17.75 -14.42
N GLN A 306 14.67 17.42 -13.94
CA GLN A 306 13.52 17.19 -14.81
C GLN A 306 13.03 18.52 -15.42
N PRO A 307 12.67 18.55 -16.73
CA PRO A 307 12.13 19.74 -17.39
C PRO A 307 10.89 20.32 -16.68
N VAL A 308 10.17 19.46 -15.97
CA VAL A 308 9.00 19.82 -15.17
C VAL A 308 9.41 20.58 -13.91
N PHE A 309 10.56 20.32 -13.30
CA PHE A 309 11.05 21.15 -12.20
C PHE A 309 11.44 22.54 -12.69
N PHE A 310 11.96 22.67 -13.91
CA PHE A 310 12.08 24.01 -14.52
C PHE A 310 10.71 24.67 -14.68
N LYS A 311 9.66 23.94 -15.10
CA LYS A 311 8.30 24.50 -15.19
C LYS A 311 7.68 24.82 -13.83
N VAL A 312 7.87 23.99 -12.82
CA VAL A 312 7.37 24.15 -11.44
C VAL A 312 8.14 25.22 -10.69
N VAL A 313 9.46 25.28 -10.83
CA VAL A 313 10.29 26.37 -10.29
C VAL A 313 10.05 27.65 -11.06
N VAL A 314 9.79 27.63 -12.37
CA VAL A 314 9.33 28.82 -13.09
C VAL A 314 7.97 29.27 -12.54
N ILE A 315 7.01 28.37 -12.33
CA ILE A 315 5.71 28.70 -11.69
C ILE A 315 5.93 29.26 -10.27
N ILE A 316 6.70 28.58 -9.40
CA ILE A 316 6.98 28.98 -8.01
C ILE A 316 7.84 30.26 -7.93
N CYS A 317 8.85 30.43 -8.79
CA CYS A 317 9.67 31.65 -8.82
C CYS A 317 8.94 32.84 -9.45
N LEU A 318 8.05 32.63 -10.42
CA LEU A 318 7.14 33.68 -10.93
C LEU A 318 6.17 34.12 -9.82
N LEU A 319 5.65 33.18 -9.03
CA LEU A 319 4.81 33.46 -7.86
C LEU A 319 5.55 34.22 -6.76
N ILE A 320 6.76 33.79 -6.38
CA ILE A 320 7.57 34.51 -5.38
C ILE A 320 7.91 35.92 -5.88
N LYS A 321 8.21 36.10 -7.17
CA LYS A 321 8.39 37.43 -7.76
C LYS A 321 7.11 38.26 -7.70
N GLN A 322 5.94 37.72 -8.01
CA GLN A 322 4.68 38.49 -7.99
C GLN A 322 4.20 38.82 -6.57
N LEU A 323 4.32 37.90 -5.62
CA LEU A 323 4.02 38.14 -4.20
C LEU A 323 4.98 39.18 -3.58
N LEU A 324 6.29 39.12 -3.89
CA LEU A 324 7.25 40.12 -3.41
C LEU A 324 7.10 41.48 -4.11
N PHE A 325 6.62 41.54 -5.36
CA PHE A 325 6.38 42.80 -6.06
C PHE A 325 5.02 43.44 -5.72
N LEU A 326 4.02 42.68 -5.28
CA LEU A 326 2.77 43.23 -4.75
C LEU A 326 3.01 44.02 -3.45
N ASP A 327 3.91 43.57 -2.58
CA ASP A 327 4.22 44.26 -1.30
C ASP A 327 5.12 45.51 -1.47
N LEU A 328 5.83 45.62 -2.60
CA LEU A 328 6.63 46.81 -2.95
C LEU A 328 5.83 47.87 -3.74
N GLY A 329 4.76 47.47 -4.43
CA GLY A 329 3.89 48.37 -5.19
C GLY A 329 3.01 49.24 -4.30
N GLU A 330 2.50 48.71 -3.18
CA GLU A 330 1.65 49.47 -2.25
C GLU A 330 2.44 50.47 -1.38
N ARG A 331 3.71 50.18 -1.06
CA ARG A 331 4.55 51.10 -0.28
C ARG A 331 5.05 52.32 -1.06
N HIS A 332 5.07 52.27 -2.39
CA HIS A 332 5.48 53.41 -3.23
C HIS A 332 4.34 54.37 -3.58
N GLN A 333 3.07 53.94 -3.51
CA GLN A 333 1.93 54.83 -3.74
C GLN A 333 1.51 55.65 -2.50
N GLN A 334 1.87 55.23 -1.29
CA GLN A 334 1.65 56.06 -0.08
C GLN A 334 2.75 57.09 0.20
N ALA A 335 3.89 57.05 -0.51
CA ALA A 335 5.00 57.99 -0.32
C ALA A 335 4.96 59.23 -1.25
N HIS A 336 4.03 59.29 -2.21
CA HIS A 336 3.93 60.40 -3.18
C HIS A 336 2.59 61.16 -3.17
N SER A 337 1.73 60.91 -2.17
CA SER A 337 0.52 61.70 -1.92
C SER A 337 0.60 62.41 -0.56
N SER A 338 1.68 63.17 -0.34
CA SER A 338 1.85 64.11 0.77
C SER A 338 1.75 65.55 0.26
#